data_AF-A0A6I8PAV6-F1
#
_entry.id   AF-A0A6I8PAV6-F1
#
_cell.length_a   1.000
_cell.length_b   1.000
_cell.length_c   1.000
_cell.angle_alpha   90.00
_cell.angle_beta   90.00
_cell.angle_gamma   90.00
#
_symmetry.space_group_name_H-M   'P 1'
#
loop_
_entity.id
_entity.type
_entity.pdbx_description
1 polymer ?
#
loop_
_entity_poly.entity_id
_entity_poly.type
_entity_poly.pdbx_seq_one_letter_code
_entity_poly.pdbx_strand_id
1 'polypeptide(L)'
;MGLSPAAAAAAPTLRRRRRRLRLPLPFPLPFPPLLLLLLPPGPGSRAPAGATATSAAGEVRPGGEAREGGGGGRGAVGDPQVALGCGTLSLHRDLRTGQWQPDPQRSHGCFRGPHQVLAYCQQMYPELRVGRVEAAEPIPMARWCRGAPGERCPHHVIVPYRCLPGEFVSDALLVPEHCRFGHQERMAECESSAHRAWHTVSANKYHYYYF
;
A
#
# COMPACT_ATOMS: atom_id res chain seq x y z
N MET A 1 0.79 84.75 8.56
CA MET A 1 1.57 84.61 9.82
C MET A 1 0.96 83.47 10.60
N GLY A 2 1.77 82.53 11.09
CA GLY A 2 1.33 81.46 11.99
C GLY A 2 1.45 80.04 11.44
N LEU A 3 2.66 79.61 11.09
CA LEU A 3 3.01 78.18 11.06
C LEU A 3 3.30 77.75 12.50
N SER A 4 2.58 76.75 13.01
CA SER A 4 2.95 76.03 14.22
C SER A 4 2.96 74.53 13.88
N PRO A 5 4.08 73.81 14.07
CA PRO A 5 4.13 72.39 13.79
C PRO A 5 3.63 71.60 15.01
N ALA A 6 2.67 70.72 14.80
CA ALA A 6 2.27 69.73 15.80
C ALA A 6 3.39 68.68 15.96
N ALA A 7 3.87 68.54 17.19
CA ALA A 7 4.90 67.58 17.57
C ALA A 7 4.42 66.14 17.35
N ALA A 8 5.19 65.37 16.56
CA ALA A 8 5.01 63.94 16.42
C ALA A 8 5.54 63.23 17.68
N ALA A 9 4.62 62.69 18.49
CA ALA A 9 4.98 61.84 19.62
C ALA A 9 5.45 60.47 19.11
N ALA A 10 6.73 60.15 19.36
CA ALA A 10 7.31 58.86 19.05
C ALA A 10 6.74 57.77 19.97
N ALA A 11 6.13 56.73 19.37
CA ALA A 11 5.66 55.55 20.10
C ALA A 11 6.84 54.69 20.60
N PRO A 12 6.77 54.11 21.82
CA PRO A 12 7.86 53.33 22.37
C PRO A 12 8.04 52.00 21.62
N THR A 13 9.26 51.76 21.13
CA THR A 13 9.66 50.50 20.51
C THR A 13 9.68 49.38 21.55
N LEU A 14 8.73 48.45 21.47
CA LEU A 14 8.69 47.22 22.26
C LEU A 14 9.86 46.30 21.87
N ARG A 15 10.96 46.37 22.63
CA ARG A 15 12.08 45.42 22.53
C ARG A 15 11.61 44.03 22.93
N ARG A 16 11.32 43.19 21.94
CA ARG A 16 10.99 41.77 22.10
C ARG A 16 12.23 41.04 22.63
N ARG A 17 12.37 40.91 23.96
CA ARG A 17 13.38 40.04 24.59
C ARG A 17 13.12 38.61 24.13
N ARG A 18 13.94 38.09 23.21
CA ARG A 18 14.02 36.66 22.92
C ARG A 18 14.53 35.96 24.18
N ARG A 19 13.62 35.44 25.01
CA ARG A 19 13.98 34.41 26.01
C ARG A 19 14.41 33.19 25.20
N ARG A 20 15.72 32.92 25.16
CA ARG A 20 16.23 31.63 24.69
C ARG A 20 15.68 30.58 25.66
N LEU A 21 14.68 29.80 25.24
CA LEU A 21 14.35 28.57 25.94
C LEU A 21 15.59 27.69 25.86
N ARG A 22 16.27 27.54 27.00
CA ARG A 22 17.34 26.56 27.15
C ARG A 22 16.65 25.20 27.18
N LEU A 23 16.83 24.44 26.10
CA LEU A 23 16.38 23.05 26.03
C LEU A 23 17.18 22.25 27.09
N PRO A 24 16.53 21.50 27.99
CA PRO A 24 17.26 20.69 28.96
C PRO A 24 18.00 19.56 28.23
N LEU A 25 19.29 19.41 28.57
CA LEU A 25 20.13 18.29 28.13
C LEU A 25 19.50 16.95 28.55
N PRO A 26 19.57 15.89 27.71
CA PRO A 26 19.05 14.59 28.08
C PRO A 26 19.92 13.97 29.18
N PHE A 27 19.27 13.57 30.28
CA PHE A 27 19.85 12.75 31.33
C PHE A 27 20.36 11.41 30.76
N PRO A 28 21.55 10.92 31.16
CA PRO A 28 21.98 9.58 30.81
C PRO A 28 21.17 8.55 31.61
N LEU A 29 20.46 7.66 30.92
CA LEU A 29 19.85 6.47 31.50
C LEU A 29 20.94 5.44 31.84
N PRO A 30 20.88 4.78 33.02
CA PRO A 30 21.76 3.65 33.31
C PRO A 30 21.16 2.37 32.69
N PHE A 31 21.74 1.89 31.58
CA PHE A 31 21.51 0.53 31.11
C PHE A 31 22.43 -0.43 31.88
N PRO A 32 21.90 -1.46 32.58
CA PRO A 32 22.73 -2.57 33.05
C PRO A 32 23.04 -3.53 31.88
N PRO A 33 24.23 -4.15 31.85
CA PRO A 33 24.60 -5.10 30.79
C PRO A 33 23.95 -6.45 31.08
N LEU A 34 23.11 -6.95 30.17
CA LEU A 34 22.66 -8.33 30.22
C LEU A 34 23.64 -9.21 29.43
N LEU A 35 24.15 -10.18 30.17
CA LEU A 35 25.22 -11.13 29.89
C LEU A 35 24.97 -11.94 28.59
N LEU A 36 25.95 -11.93 27.69
CA LEU A 36 26.05 -12.86 26.55
C LEU A 36 26.30 -14.29 27.08
N LEU A 37 25.30 -15.16 27.00
CA LEU A 37 25.52 -16.61 27.16
C LEU A 37 25.97 -17.19 25.83
N LEU A 38 27.28 -17.44 25.74
CA LEU A 38 27.93 -18.23 24.70
C LEU A 38 27.47 -19.69 24.81
N LEU A 39 26.71 -20.18 23.83
CA LEU A 39 26.55 -21.61 23.58
C LEU A 39 27.57 -22.04 22.49
N PRO A 40 28.40 -23.07 22.73
CA PRO A 40 29.37 -23.53 21.74
C PRO A 40 28.70 -24.35 20.61
N PRO A 41 29.14 -24.21 19.35
CA PRO A 41 28.70 -25.08 18.26
C PRO A 41 29.37 -26.46 18.35
N GLY A 42 28.55 -27.51 18.37
CA GLY A 42 28.98 -28.90 18.30
C GLY A 42 29.55 -29.30 16.93
N PRO A 43 30.38 -30.36 16.87
CA PRO A 43 31.24 -30.67 15.73
C PRO A 43 30.52 -31.32 14.55
N GLY A 44 31.07 -31.04 13.37
CA GLY A 44 30.52 -31.40 12.08
C GLY A 44 30.40 -32.89 11.80
N SER A 45 29.44 -33.20 10.94
CA SER A 45 29.38 -34.45 10.19
C SER A 45 29.71 -34.19 8.72
N ARG A 46 30.75 -34.90 8.28
CA ARG A 46 31.24 -35.02 6.91
C ARG A 46 30.15 -35.56 5.99
N ALA A 47 29.98 -34.93 4.83
CA ALA A 47 29.47 -35.61 3.64
C ALA A 47 30.66 -35.96 2.73
N PRO A 48 30.74 -37.18 2.16
CA PRO A 48 31.87 -37.58 1.32
C PRO A 48 31.71 -37.08 -0.13
N ALA A 49 32.84 -36.69 -0.70
CA ALA A 49 33.04 -36.53 -2.12
C ALA A 49 33.45 -37.87 -2.76
N GLY A 50 32.89 -38.19 -3.92
CA GLY A 50 33.36 -39.19 -4.89
C GLY A 50 32.80 -38.82 -6.26
N ALA A 51 33.63 -38.29 -7.16
CA ALA A 51 34.27 -39.02 -8.28
C ALA A 51 33.28 -39.34 -9.43
N THR A 52 33.16 -38.46 -10.45
CA THR A 52 33.82 -38.48 -11.79
C THR A 52 33.28 -39.51 -12.80
N ALA A 53 32.80 -39.01 -13.96
CA ALA A 53 32.86 -39.56 -15.34
C ALA A 53 31.61 -39.08 -16.13
N THR A 54 31.54 -38.89 -17.45
CA THR A 54 32.43 -38.65 -18.60
C THR A 54 31.46 -38.21 -19.73
N SER A 55 31.97 -37.40 -20.65
CA SER A 55 31.42 -36.96 -21.94
C SER A 55 30.37 -37.87 -22.65
N ALA A 56 29.33 -37.26 -23.24
CA ALA A 56 28.96 -37.50 -24.64
C ALA A 56 27.99 -36.44 -25.17
N ALA A 57 28.23 -36.04 -26.41
CA ALA A 57 27.46 -35.10 -27.22
C ALA A 57 26.10 -35.67 -27.67
N GLY A 58 25.17 -34.78 -28.04
CA GLY A 58 24.19 -35.07 -29.08
C GLY A 58 22.74 -34.61 -28.83
N GLU A 59 22.22 -33.90 -29.83
CA GLU A 59 20.81 -33.74 -30.21
C GLU A 59 20.02 -32.53 -29.67
N VAL A 60 19.92 -31.52 -30.54
CA VAL A 60 18.89 -30.46 -30.52
C VAL A 60 17.65 -30.98 -31.26
N ARG A 61 16.47 -30.94 -30.63
CA ARG A 61 15.18 -30.88 -31.34
C ARG A 61 14.20 -29.91 -30.63
N PRO A 62 13.36 -29.17 -31.38
CA PRO A 62 12.53 -28.09 -30.86
C PRO A 62 11.09 -28.53 -30.58
N GLY A 63 10.36 -27.69 -29.84
CA GLY A 63 8.90 -27.60 -29.89
C GLY A 63 8.16 -28.28 -28.73
N GLY A 64 7.65 -27.47 -27.81
CA GLY A 64 6.74 -27.89 -26.75
C GLY A 64 6.28 -26.70 -25.92
N GLU A 65 5.21 -26.04 -26.37
CA GLU A 65 4.43 -25.08 -25.57
C GLU A 65 4.00 -25.77 -24.27
N ALA A 66 4.56 -25.32 -23.15
CA ALA A 66 4.06 -25.66 -21.84
C ALA A 66 2.74 -24.90 -21.62
N ARG A 67 1.63 -25.58 -21.90
CA ARG A 67 0.33 -25.25 -21.31
C ARG A 67 0.46 -25.44 -19.79
N GLU A 68 0.57 -24.33 -19.07
CA GLU A 68 0.39 -24.35 -17.63
C GLU A 68 -1.12 -24.38 -17.35
N GLY A 69 -1.55 -25.53 -16.82
CA GLY A 69 -2.93 -25.81 -16.46
C GLY A 69 -3.40 -24.92 -15.33
N GLY A 70 -4.57 -24.30 -15.55
CA GLY A 70 -5.30 -23.58 -14.52
C GLY A 70 -5.76 -24.51 -13.41
N GLY A 71 -5.49 -24.08 -12.17
CA GLY A 71 -6.00 -24.67 -10.94
C GLY A 71 -6.59 -23.59 -10.04
N GLY A 72 -7.91 -23.41 -10.13
CA GLY A 72 -8.75 -23.30 -8.93
C GLY A 72 -8.69 -22.03 -8.07
N GLY A 73 -8.81 -20.86 -8.68
CA GLY A 73 -9.33 -19.66 -8.00
C GLY A 73 -10.05 -18.80 -9.02
N ARG A 74 -11.39 -18.78 -9.02
CA ARG A 74 -12.20 -17.98 -9.95
C ARG A 74 -12.06 -16.48 -9.64
N GLY A 75 -10.93 -15.88 -9.99
CA GLY A 75 -10.88 -14.48 -10.40
C GLY A 75 -11.22 -14.43 -11.88
N ALA A 76 -12.44 -14.02 -12.22
CA ALA A 76 -12.92 -14.01 -13.59
C ALA A 76 -12.06 -13.11 -14.49
N VAL A 77 -11.99 -13.46 -15.77
CA VAL A 77 -11.80 -12.50 -16.86
C VAL A 77 -12.82 -11.37 -16.70
N GLY A 78 -12.47 -10.09 -16.55
CA GLY A 78 -11.32 -9.50 -15.86
C GLY A 78 -11.90 -8.43 -14.93
N ASP A 79 -11.73 -8.56 -13.62
CA ASP A 79 -12.22 -7.54 -12.68
C ASP A 79 -11.55 -6.19 -12.97
N PRO A 80 -12.32 -5.09 -13.11
CA PRO A 80 -11.80 -3.75 -13.39
C PRO A 80 -10.94 -3.26 -12.23
N GLN A 81 -9.64 -3.10 -12.46
CA GLN A 81 -8.67 -2.75 -11.45
C GLN A 81 -7.60 -1.80 -11.98
N VAL A 82 -7.11 -0.92 -11.13
CA VAL A 82 -6.02 0.01 -11.45
C VAL A 82 -4.89 -0.13 -10.43
N ALA A 83 -3.65 0.04 -10.90
CA ALA A 83 -2.46 0.02 -10.08
C ALA A 83 -1.74 1.37 -10.22
N LEU A 84 -1.59 2.06 -9.10
CA LEU A 84 -1.14 3.44 -9.01
C LEU A 84 -0.04 3.54 -7.98
N GLY A 85 1.09 4.16 -8.35
CA GLY A 85 2.25 4.29 -7.48
C GLY A 85 3.04 5.54 -7.83
N CYS A 86 3.58 6.21 -6.81
CA CYS A 86 4.26 7.48 -6.99
C CYS A 86 5.49 7.34 -7.88
N GLY A 87 5.42 7.96 -9.06
CA GLY A 87 6.48 7.94 -10.06
C GLY A 87 6.53 6.65 -10.88
N THR A 88 5.69 5.65 -10.61
CA THR A 88 5.53 4.47 -11.47
C THR A 88 4.50 4.73 -12.55
N LEU A 89 4.59 3.97 -13.64
CA LEU A 89 3.65 4.05 -14.76
C LEU A 89 2.25 3.60 -14.29
N SER A 90 1.21 4.40 -14.49
CA SER A 90 -0.15 4.00 -14.11
C SER A 90 -0.60 2.82 -14.98
N LEU A 91 -1.14 1.78 -14.34
CA LEU A 91 -1.62 0.57 -15.03
C LEU A 91 -3.12 0.35 -14.79
N HIS A 92 -3.76 -0.31 -15.74
CA HIS A 92 -5.14 -0.80 -15.66
C HIS A 92 -5.19 -2.25 -16.13
N ARG A 93 -6.17 -3.00 -15.65
CA ARG A 93 -6.39 -4.40 -16.05
C ARG A 93 -7.28 -4.46 -17.28
N ASP A 94 -6.81 -5.11 -18.34
CA ASP A 94 -7.61 -5.38 -19.52
C ASP A 94 -8.70 -6.41 -19.16
N LEU A 95 -9.97 -6.05 -19.38
CA LEU A 95 -11.11 -6.86 -18.94
C LEU A 95 -11.27 -8.16 -19.75
N ARG A 96 -10.65 -8.27 -20.93
CA ARG A 96 -10.75 -9.44 -21.81
C ARG A 96 -9.63 -10.44 -21.56
N THR A 97 -8.43 -9.95 -21.30
CA THR A 97 -7.20 -10.75 -21.16
C THR A 97 -6.75 -10.88 -19.71
N GLY A 98 -7.25 -10.01 -18.82
CA GLY A 98 -6.83 -9.93 -17.42
C GLY A 98 -5.43 -9.37 -17.20
N GLN A 99 -4.75 -8.91 -18.25
CA GLN A 99 -3.36 -8.43 -18.21
C GLN A 99 -3.29 -6.96 -17.76
N TRP A 100 -2.20 -6.59 -17.09
CA TRP A 100 -1.91 -5.20 -16.75
C TRP A 100 -1.35 -4.46 -17.96
N GLN A 101 -1.96 -3.33 -18.31
CA GLN A 101 -1.56 -2.48 -19.43
C GLN A 101 -1.41 -1.03 -18.98
N PRO A 102 -0.45 -0.27 -19.54
CA PRO A 102 -0.36 1.15 -19.29
C PRO A 102 -1.53 1.90 -19.91
N ASP A 103 -1.89 3.04 -19.35
CA ASP A 103 -2.83 3.94 -20.02
C ASP A 103 -2.25 4.48 -21.35
N PRO A 104 -3.09 4.96 -22.29
CA PRO A 104 -2.65 5.47 -23.58
C PRO A 104 -1.66 6.64 -23.50
N GLN A 105 -1.72 7.43 -22.42
CA GLN A 105 -0.86 8.60 -22.20
C GLN A 105 0.44 8.23 -21.49
N ARG A 106 0.60 6.97 -21.07
CA ARG A 106 1.67 6.49 -20.20
C ARG A 106 1.86 7.41 -19.01
N SER A 107 0.77 7.72 -18.30
CA SER A 107 0.82 8.66 -17.19
C SER A 107 1.67 8.11 -16.03
N HIS A 108 2.36 9.03 -15.35
CA HIS A 108 3.07 8.75 -14.10
C HIS A 108 2.48 9.68 -13.04
N GLY A 109 1.92 9.12 -11.98
CA GLY A 109 1.18 9.89 -10.98
C GLY A 109 1.55 9.51 -9.56
N CYS A 110 1.22 10.37 -8.60
CA CYS A 110 1.25 10.05 -7.17
C CYS A 110 -0.13 10.33 -6.63
N PHE A 111 -1.05 9.39 -6.86
CA PHE A 111 -2.46 9.53 -6.51
C PHE A 111 -2.58 9.52 -4.99
N ARG A 112 -2.99 10.65 -4.40
CA ARG A 112 -2.95 10.85 -2.93
C ARG A 112 -4.29 10.64 -2.23
N GLY A 113 -5.34 10.31 -2.96
CA GLY A 113 -6.66 10.12 -2.36
C GLY A 113 -7.65 9.40 -3.27
N PRO A 114 -8.74 8.86 -2.68
CA PRO A 114 -9.72 8.02 -3.37
C PRO A 114 -10.39 8.74 -4.54
N HIS A 115 -10.60 10.06 -4.47
CA HIS A 115 -11.15 10.84 -5.58
C HIS A 115 -10.29 10.81 -6.84
N GLN A 116 -8.96 10.85 -6.70
CA GLN A 116 -8.05 10.81 -7.85
C GLN A 116 -8.02 9.41 -8.45
N VAL A 117 -8.08 8.37 -7.61
CA VAL A 117 -8.20 6.97 -8.06
C VAL A 117 -9.52 6.75 -8.79
N LEU A 118 -10.63 7.27 -8.26
CA LEU A 118 -11.95 7.19 -8.88
C LEU A 118 -11.96 7.84 -10.27
N ALA A 119 -11.40 9.05 -10.40
CA ALA A 119 -11.30 9.74 -11.68
C ALA A 119 -10.49 8.92 -12.70
N TYR A 120 -9.39 8.30 -12.27
CA TYR A 120 -8.60 7.42 -13.14
C TYR A 120 -9.37 6.15 -13.52
N CYS A 121 -10.08 5.51 -12.59
CA CYS A 121 -10.97 4.39 -12.91
C CYS A 121 -12.04 4.77 -13.95
N GLN A 122 -12.67 5.94 -13.82
CA GLN A 122 -13.67 6.43 -14.77
C GLN A 122 -13.07 6.67 -16.16
N GLN A 123 -11.83 7.16 -16.21
CA GLN A 123 -11.10 7.32 -17.47
C GLN A 123 -10.79 5.98 -18.14
N MET A 124 -10.36 4.98 -17.38
CA MET A 124 -9.95 3.69 -17.93
C MET A 124 -11.13 2.74 -18.22
N TYR A 125 -12.25 2.92 -17.52
CA TYR A 125 -13.44 2.08 -17.62
C TYR A 125 -14.72 2.92 -17.77
N PRO A 126 -14.86 3.71 -18.85
CA PRO A 126 -15.99 4.64 -19.02
C PRO A 126 -17.34 3.92 -19.09
N GLU A 127 -17.38 2.74 -19.72
CA GLU A 127 -18.60 1.94 -19.91
C GLU A 127 -19.15 1.35 -18.59
N LEU A 128 -18.32 1.26 -17.54
CA LEU A 128 -18.72 0.65 -16.27
C LEU A 128 -19.46 1.62 -15.36
N ARG A 129 -19.52 2.92 -15.67
CA ARG A 129 -20.12 3.96 -14.80
C ARG A 129 -19.60 3.83 -13.36
N VAL A 130 -18.27 3.83 -13.21
CA VAL A 130 -17.59 3.66 -11.93
C VAL A 130 -17.98 4.78 -10.97
N GLY A 131 -18.53 4.43 -9.81
CA GLY A 131 -18.93 5.38 -8.76
C GLY A 131 -18.13 5.23 -7.47
N ARG A 132 -17.40 4.13 -7.29
CA ARG A 132 -16.64 3.85 -6.07
C ARG A 132 -15.36 3.06 -6.35
N VAL A 133 -14.43 3.13 -5.40
CA VAL A 133 -13.15 2.42 -5.44
C VAL A 133 -12.87 1.75 -4.10
N GLU A 134 -12.32 0.55 -4.15
CA GLU A 134 -11.95 -0.22 -2.95
C GLU A 134 -10.55 -0.79 -3.14
N ALA A 135 -9.74 -0.83 -2.07
CA ALA A 135 -8.46 -1.52 -2.12
C ALA A 135 -8.68 -3.02 -2.36
N ALA A 136 -7.96 -3.60 -3.32
CA ALA A 136 -7.93 -5.02 -3.58
C ALA A 136 -6.96 -5.73 -2.63
N GLU A 137 -6.88 -7.06 -2.73
CA GLU A 137 -5.83 -7.81 -2.04
C GLU A 137 -4.44 -7.46 -2.57
N PRO A 138 -3.39 -7.48 -1.73
CA PRO A 138 -2.03 -7.26 -2.17
C PRO A 138 -1.59 -8.32 -3.19
N ILE A 139 -0.95 -7.89 -4.28
CA ILE A 139 -0.42 -8.79 -5.32
C ILE A 139 1.07 -8.52 -5.58
N PRO A 140 1.86 -9.56 -5.91
CA PRO A 140 3.19 -9.35 -6.45
C PRO A 140 3.08 -8.80 -7.87
N MET A 141 3.79 -7.71 -8.15
CA MET A 141 3.87 -7.11 -9.47
C MET A 141 5.32 -7.11 -9.95
N ALA A 142 5.54 -7.80 -11.07
CA ALA A 142 6.83 -7.83 -11.74
C ALA A 142 6.94 -6.65 -12.72
N ARG A 143 8.15 -6.08 -12.85
CA ARG A 143 8.47 -5.10 -13.89
C ARG A 143 7.67 -3.79 -13.87
N TRP A 144 7.16 -3.38 -12.70
CA TRP A 144 6.51 -2.09 -12.54
C TRP A 144 7.52 -1.00 -12.18
N CYS A 145 7.90 -0.22 -13.20
CA CYS A 145 8.98 0.76 -13.14
C CYS A 145 8.48 2.20 -13.32
N ARG A 146 9.40 3.16 -13.12
CA ARG A 146 9.20 4.57 -13.48
C ARG A 146 9.25 4.86 -14.98
N GLY A 147 9.49 3.83 -15.80
CA GLY A 147 9.43 3.93 -17.26
C GLY A 147 10.71 4.45 -17.91
N ALA A 148 11.83 4.50 -17.19
CA ALA A 148 13.11 4.87 -17.79
C ALA A 148 13.70 3.70 -18.61
N PRO A 149 14.27 3.94 -19.81
CA PRO A 149 14.93 2.90 -20.58
C PRO A 149 16.05 2.23 -19.79
N GLY A 150 16.04 0.89 -19.67
CA GLY A 150 17.06 0.12 -18.96
C GLY A 150 16.93 0.07 -17.43
N GLU A 151 15.85 0.61 -16.87
CA GLU A 151 15.59 0.56 -15.42
C GLU A 151 15.36 -0.88 -14.94
N ARG A 152 16.10 -1.29 -13.89
CA ARG A 152 15.81 -2.55 -13.18
C ARG A 152 14.64 -2.32 -12.25
N CYS A 153 13.48 -2.89 -12.59
CA CYS A 153 12.31 -2.85 -11.73
C CYS A 153 12.46 -3.88 -10.61
N PRO A 154 12.41 -3.47 -9.34
CA PRO A 154 12.27 -4.43 -8.26
C PRO A 154 10.93 -5.17 -8.36
N HIS A 155 10.87 -6.36 -7.79
CA HIS A 155 9.58 -6.99 -7.51
C HIS A 155 8.94 -6.25 -6.34
N HIS A 156 7.71 -5.78 -6.53
CA HIS A 156 6.96 -5.06 -5.51
C HIS A 156 5.69 -5.83 -5.17
N VAL A 157 5.33 -5.87 -3.89
CA VAL A 157 3.96 -6.18 -3.48
C VAL A 157 3.20 -4.88 -3.47
N ILE A 158 2.10 -4.83 -4.21
CA ILE A 158 1.29 -3.63 -4.38
C ILE A 158 -0.15 -3.93 -3.98
N VAL A 159 -0.91 -2.89 -3.64
CA VAL A 159 -2.34 -2.99 -3.36
C VAL A 159 -3.07 -2.24 -4.48
N PRO A 160 -3.62 -2.95 -5.48
CA PRO A 160 -4.43 -2.32 -6.52
C PRO A 160 -5.74 -1.76 -5.97
N TYR A 161 -6.44 -0.96 -6.77
CA TYR A 161 -7.80 -0.52 -6.49
C TYR A 161 -8.78 -1.18 -7.45
N ARG A 162 -9.89 -1.70 -6.93
CA ARG A 162 -11.05 -2.16 -7.70
C ARG A 162 -11.89 -0.96 -8.12
N CYS A 163 -12.30 -0.92 -9.38
CA CYS A 163 -13.18 0.12 -9.93
C CYS A 163 -14.60 -0.41 -10.00
N LEU A 164 -15.48 0.05 -9.12
CA LEU A 164 -16.78 -0.58 -8.91
C LEU A 164 -17.93 0.32 -9.41
N PRO A 165 -18.93 -0.26 -10.09
CA PRO A 165 -20.04 0.51 -10.65
C PRO A 165 -20.96 1.05 -9.57
N GLY A 166 -21.55 2.22 -9.85
CA GLY A 166 -22.64 2.79 -9.06
C GLY A 166 -22.25 3.30 -7.67
N GLU A 167 -23.28 3.67 -6.91
CA GLU A 167 -23.14 4.14 -5.55
C GLU A 167 -22.89 2.98 -4.58
N PHE A 168 -22.30 3.30 -3.43
CA PHE A 168 -22.10 2.31 -2.38
C PHE A 168 -23.44 1.93 -1.76
N VAL A 169 -23.72 0.62 -1.74
CA VAL A 169 -24.81 0.01 -0.97
C VAL A 169 -24.15 -1.03 -0.08
N SER A 170 -24.46 -0.99 1.22
CA SER A 170 -23.94 -1.98 2.16
C SER A 170 -24.42 -3.39 1.83
N ASP A 171 -23.53 -4.37 1.94
CA ASP A 171 -23.88 -5.78 1.72
C ASP A 171 -24.99 -6.26 2.68
N ALA A 172 -25.88 -7.11 2.17
CA ALA A 172 -26.88 -7.79 2.99
C ALA A 172 -26.23 -8.97 3.72
N LEU A 173 -26.01 -8.83 5.03
CA LEU A 173 -25.40 -9.85 5.86
C LEU A 173 -26.46 -10.79 6.47
N LEU A 174 -26.24 -12.09 6.34
CA LEU A 174 -27.06 -13.10 7.01
C LEU A 174 -26.81 -13.06 8.52
N VAL A 175 -27.89 -13.19 9.30
CA VAL A 175 -27.83 -13.30 10.77
C VAL A 175 -28.35 -14.68 11.15
N PRO A 176 -27.45 -15.66 11.40
CA PRO A 176 -27.83 -16.99 11.84
C PRO A 176 -28.57 -16.99 13.18
N GLU A 177 -29.21 -18.11 13.53
CA GLU A 177 -29.80 -18.30 14.84
C GLU A 177 -28.77 -18.05 15.97
N HIS A 178 -29.24 -17.44 17.06
CA HIS A 178 -28.43 -17.04 18.22
C HIS A 178 -27.34 -15.98 17.96
N CYS A 179 -27.26 -15.40 16.76
CA CYS A 179 -26.37 -14.28 16.46
C CYS A 179 -27.12 -12.94 16.50
N ARG A 180 -26.38 -11.82 16.67
CA ARG A 180 -26.93 -10.46 16.60
C ARG A 180 -26.15 -9.64 15.59
N PHE A 181 -26.86 -8.88 14.75
CA PHE A 181 -26.25 -7.92 13.85
C PHE A 181 -25.87 -6.64 14.60
N GLY A 182 -24.68 -6.09 14.33
CA GLY A 182 -24.23 -4.83 14.90
C GLY A 182 -23.49 -3.99 13.87
N HIS A 183 -23.80 -2.70 13.82
CA HIS A 183 -23.10 -1.70 13.01
C HIS A 183 -22.38 -0.67 13.90
N GLN A 184 -21.35 -0.01 13.37
CA GLN A 184 -20.72 1.17 13.98
C GLN A 184 -20.26 2.09 12.84
N GLU A 185 -20.55 3.38 12.98
CA GLU A 185 -20.13 4.43 12.05
C GLU A 185 -19.35 5.50 12.81
N ARG A 186 -18.35 6.10 12.14
CA ARG A 186 -17.61 7.26 12.65
C ARG A 186 -17.44 8.28 11.54
N MET A 187 -18.36 9.25 11.48
CA MET A 187 -18.41 10.23 10.39
C MET A 187 -17.19 11.16 10.33
N ALA A 188 -16.46 11.31 11.44
CA ALA A 188 -15.26 12.15 11.52
C ALA A 188 -13.96 11.43 11.10
N GLU A 189 -14.02 10.11 10.89
CA GLU A 189 -12.86 9.27 10.58
C GLU A 189 -13.06 8.59 9.22
N CYS A 190 -12.03 8.60 8.36
CA CYS A 190 -12.04 7.89 7.09
C CYS A 190 -10.87 6.92 7.04
N GLU A 191 -11.07 5.73 7.60
CA GLU A 191 -10.06 4.66 7.54
C GLU A 191 -10.15 3.91 6.22
N SER A 192 -8.98 3.65 5.60
CA SER A 192 -8.91 2.86 4.38
C SER A 192 -9.24 1.38 4.64
N SER A 193 -9.90 0.70 3.71
CA SER A 193 -10.17 -0.75 3.83
C SER A 193 -8.90 -1.60 3.88
N ALA A 194 -7.80 -1.12 3.27
CA ALA A 194 -6.48 -1.73 3.38
C ALA A 194 -5.97 -1.74 4.83
N HIS A 195 -6.33 -0.72 5.61
CA HIS A 195 -6.17 -0.76 7.06
C HIS A 195 -7.29 -1.63 7.64
N ARG A 196 -6.93 -2.81 8.15
CA ARG A 196 -7.86 -3.72 8.85
C ARG A 196 -8.47 -3.14 10.14
N ALA A 197 -8.41 -1.83 10.36
CA ALA A 197 -8.95 -1.14 11.52
C ALA A 197 -10.44 -1.48 11.73
N TRP A 198 -11.28 -1.40 10.68
CA TRP A 198 -12.69 -1.77 10.79
C TRP A 198 -12.93 -3.26 11.05
N HIS A 199 -12.04 -4.15 10.55
CA HIS A 199 -12.08 -5.57 10.88
C HIS A 199 -11.77 -5.80 12.37
N THR A 200 -10.77 -5.11 12.91
CA THR A 200 -10.40 -5.19 14.33
C THR A 200 -11.50 -4.62 15.23
N VAL A 201 -12.10 -3.48 14.87
CA VAL A 201 -13.24 -2.90 15.60
C VAL A 201 -14.43 -3.87 15.64
N SER A 202 -14.68 -4.56 14.52
CA SER A 202 -15.75 -5.56 14.43
C SER A 202 -15.47 -6.80 15.30
N ALA A 203 -14.22 -7.29 15.29
CA ALA A 203 -13.81 -8.45 16.08
C ALA A 203 -13.84 -8.19 17.59
N ASN A 204 -13.46 -6.98 18.02
CA ASN A 204 -13.31 -6.63 19.44
C ASN A 204 -14.60 -6.13 20.11
N LYS A 205 -15.76 -6.23 19.43
CA LYS A 205 -17.03 -5.73 19.98
C LYS A 205 -17.61 -6.61 21.11
N TYR A 206 -17.03 -7.79 21.36
CA TYR A 206 -17.40 -8.67 22.47
C TYR A 206 -16.39 -8.57 23.63
N HIS A 207 -16.44 -7.49 24.40
CA HIS A 207 -15.85 -7.47 25.74
C HIS A 207 -16.92 -7.92 26.75
N TYR A 208 -16.79 -9.16 27.25
CA TYR A 208 -17.51 -9.59 28.45
C TYR A 208 -16.88 -8.88 29.65
N TYR A 209 -17.60 -7.97 30.28
CA TYR A 209 -17.32 -7.57 31.66
C TYR A 209 -17.91 -8.64 32.57
N TYR A 210 -17.05 -9.43 33.22
CA TYR A 210 -17.44 -10.20 34.40
C TYR A 210 -17.47 -9.23 35.58
N PHE A 211 -18.65 -9.04 36.18
CA PHE A 211 -18.79 -8.56 37.56
C PHE A 211 -19.16 -9.76 38.43
#